data_AF-A2EMJ8-F1
#
_entry.id   AF-A2EMJ8-F1
#
_cell.length_a   1.000
_cell.length_b   1.000
_cell.length_c   1.000
_cell.angle_alpha   90.00
_cell.angle_beta   90.00
_cell.angle_gamma   90.00
#
_symmetry.space_group_name_H-M   'P 1'
#
loop_
_entity.id
_entity.type
_entity.pdbx_description
1 polymer ?
#
loop_
_entity_poly.entity_id
_entity_poly.type
_entity_poly.pdbx_seq_one_letter_code
_entity_poly.pdbx_strand_id
1 'polypeptide(L)'
;MSAPEDCVDMEMARLCITIQDFMSFGEPLPSPLEKVITRGGNGSGKPYFFLAKGDDNIYISIRGACEPGDFGICLDFERENLANGKAHRGILNAARWVIEQCDKYINECRGKIICTGHSLGGAVSSMICSILRLERGLKNVYAVSMAPFPILSSNLVQETKKYIMSFVYNNDVVPHLNSRTIGMLVSMFCPPGPNQNAAMLTGMINQMLFGIMQQSGYMQAGSNQELAQKLPSLVQRLLQMSQRPEETELFMPGSCYHIQATPDGNVTFTIFNEATPFNVMAVMGGLMDHNITNYIDNIMGWDGPEE
;
A
#
# COMPACT_ATOMS: atom_id res chain seq x y z
N MET A 1 -25.94 -3.04 -24.21
CA MET A 1 -25.46 -4.14 -23.35
C MET A 1 -24.18 -3.67 -22.71
N SER A 2 -24.19 -3.38 -21.40
CA SER A 2 -22.94 -3.15 -20.68
C SER A 2 -22.13 -4.45 -20.74
N ALA A 3 -20.83 -4.35 -21.06
CA ALA A 3 -19.93 -5.48 -20.84
C ALA A 3 -20.09 -5.96 -19.38
N PRO A 4 -19.95 -7.27 -19.10
CA PRO A 4 -19.87 -7.73 -17.72
C PRO A 4 -18.84 -6.88 -16.97
N GLU A 5 -19.17 -6.44 -15.75
CA GLU A 5 -18.15 -5.86 -14.87
C GLU A 5 -17.20 -7.01 -14.54
N ASP A 6 -16.13 -7.18 -15.33
CA ASP A 6 -15.08 -8.15 -15.05
C ASP A 6 -14.55 -7.90 -13.63
N CYS A 7 -14.25 -8.96 -12.87
CA CYS A 7 -13.54 -8.88 -11.61
C CYS A 7 -12.02 -8.89 -11.85
N VAL A 8 -11.25 -8.72 -10.78
CA VAL A 8 -9.81 -9.03 -10.83
C VAL A 8 -9.66 -10.54 -10.98
N ASP A 9 -9.08 -10.98 -12.09
CA ASP A 9 -8.71 -12.38 -12.33
C ASP A 9 -7.24 -12.66 -11.97
N MET A 10 -6.87 -13.94 -11.91
CA MET A 10 -5.51 -14.33 -11.53
C MET A 10 -4.46 -14.06 -12.61
N GLU A 11 -4.84 -13.91 -13.88
CA GLU A 11 -3.90 -13.50 -14.93
C GLU A 11 -3.47 -12.04 -14.71
N MET A 12 -4.43 -11.17 -14.39
CA MET A 12 -4.19 -9.80 -13.98
C MET A 12 -3.34 -9.75 -12.71
N ALA A 13 -3.63 -10.58 -11.71
CA ALA A 13 -2.85 -10.63 -10.47
C ALA A 13 -1.38 -11.02 -10.74
N ARG A 14 -1.15 -12.07 -11.54
CA ARG A 14 0.21 -12.49 -11.93
C ARG A 14 0.94 -11.41 -12.71
N LEU A 15 0.29 -10.76 -13.67
CA LEU A 15 0.91 -9.66 -14.43
C LEU A 15 1.26 -8.47 -13.53
N CYS A 16 0.38 -8.10 -12.60
CA CYS A 16 0.62 -7.00 -11.66
C CYS A 16 1.87 -7.21 -10.80
N ILE A 17 2.14 -8.47 -10.48
CA ILE A 17 3.28 -8.88 -9.66
C ILE A 17 4.58 -8.90 -10.47
N THR A 18 4.52 -9.32 -11.74
CA THR A 18 5.70 -9.32 -12.61
C THR A 18 6.15 -7.91 -13.00
N ILE A 19 5.24 -6.94 -13.06
CA ILE A 19 5.55 -5.54 -13.42
C ILE A 19 5.94 -4.66 -12.21
N GLN A 20 6.31 -5.26 -11.08
CA GLN A 20 6.90 -4.55 -9.95
C GLN A 20 8.36 -4.16 -10.27
N ASP A 21 8.51 -3.19 -11.17
CA ASP A 21 9.76 -2.61 -11.74
C ASP A 21 10.76 -2.08 -10.69
N PHE A 22 10.40 -2.11 -9.41
CA PHE A 22 11.16 -1.48 -8.33
C PHE A 22 12.13 -2.42 -7.62
N MET A 23 12.02 -3.73 -7.86
CA MET A 23 12.96 -4.74 -7.32
C MET A 23 14.20 -4.94 -8.19
N SER A 24 14.07 -4.69 -9.49
CA SER A 24 15.11 -4.96 -10.47
C SER A 24 15.26 -3.71 -11.33
N PHE A 25 16.15 -2.80 -10.95
CA PHE A 25 16.55 -1.68 -11.80
C PHE A 25 17.09 -2.22 -13.13
N GLY A 26 16.22 -2.38 -14.13
CA GLY A 26 16.62 -2.72 -15.49
C GLY A 26 16.01 -3.98 -16.12
N GLU A 27 15.15 -4.75 -15.44
CA GLU A 27 14.41 -5.81 -16.15
C GLU A 27 13.35 -5.16 -17.06
N PRO A 28 13.31 -5.51 -18.36
CA PRO A 28 12.32 -4.96 -19.25
C PRO A 28 10.92 -5.40 -18.83
N LEU A 29 9.94 -4.51 -19.02
CA LEU A 29 8.54 -4.91 -18.86
C LEU A 29 8.22 -6.07 -19.82
N PRO A 30 7.37 -7.03 -19.42
CA PRO A 30 6.97 -8.13 -20.29
C PRO A 30 6.30 -7.57 -21.54
N SER A 31 6.71 -8.05 -22.71
CA SER A 31 6.05 -7.70 -23.98
C SER A 31 4.56 -8.04 -23.92
N PRO A 32 3.65 -7.18 -24.42
CA PRO A 32 3.90 -5.97 -25.23
C PRO A 32 3.92 -4.65 -24.43
N LEU A 33 4.18 -4.67 -23.13
CA LEU A 33 4.08 -3.47 -22.31
C LEU A 33 5.19 -2.46 -22.60
N GLU A 34 4.79 -1.21 -22.88
CA GLU A 34 5.71 -0.09 -23.08
C GLU A 34 5.51 0.99 -22.02
N LYS A 35 6.59 1.37 -21.32
CA LYS A 35 6.61 2.44 -20.33
C LYS A 35 6.52 3.80 -21.02
N VAL A 36 5.49 4.59 -20.70
CA VAL A 36 5.23 5.90 -21.32
C VAL A 36 5.33 7.07 -20.34
N ILE A 37 5.23 6.82 -19.03
CA ILE A 37 5.45 7.82 -17.98
C ILE A 37 6.32 7.22 -16.87
N THR A 38 7.18 8.04 -16.29
CA THR A 38 7.85 7.78 -15.00
C THR A 38 8.00 9.09 -14.25
N ARG A 39 7.50 9.17 -13.00
CA ARG A 39 7.44 10.41 -12.20
C ARG A 39 7.54 10.11 -10.71
N GLY A 40 7.76 11.16 -9.91
CA GLY A 40 7.78 11.10 -8.45
C GLY A 40 9.11 10.63 -7.86
N GLY A 41 9.11 10.33 -6.56
CA GLY A 41 10.31 9.96 -5.79
C GLY A 41 11.35 11.06 -5.67
N ASN A 42 12.58 10.68 -5.31
CA ASN A 42 13.76 11.55 -5.23
C ASN A 42 13.56 12.80 -4.37
N GLY A 43 12.93 12.65 -3.20
CA GLY A 43 12.73 13.72 -2.22
C GLY A 43 11.59 14.68 -2.56
N SER A 44 10.82 14.43 -3.62
CA SER A 44 9.68 15.28 -4.03
C SER A 44 8.50 15.23 -3.05
N GLY A 45 8.48 14.25 -2.13
CA GLY A 45 7.31 13.97 -1.29
C GLY A 45 6.11 13.46 -2.08
N LYS A 46 6.32 12.98 -3.31
CA LYS A 46 5.33 12.35 -4.17
C LYS A 46 5.73 10.90 -4.47
N PRO A 47 4.76 9.97 -4.56
CA PRO A 47 5.09 8.57 -4.79
C PRO A 47 5.78 8.39 -6.14
N TYR A 48 6.85 7.58 -6.16
CA TYR A 48 7.46 7.17 -7.42
C TYR A 48 6.55 6.16 -8.13
N PHE A 49 6.29 6.37 -9.42
CA PHE A 49 5.46 5.47 -10.21
C PHE A 49 5.85 5.50 -11.69
N PHE A 50 5.41 4.47 -12.41
CA PHE A 50 5.38 4.48 -13.87
C PHE A 50 4.00 4.12 -14.42
N LEU A 51 3.74 4.56 -15.65
CA LEU A 51 2.59 4.12 -16.45
C LEU A 51 3.10 3.39 -17.69
N ALA A 52 2.55 2.21 -17.96
CA ALA A 52 2.80 1.45 -19.18
C ALA A 52 1.52 1.23 -19.99
N LYS A 53 1.64 1.02 -21.30
CA LYS A 53 0.54 0.68 -22.22
C LYS A 53 0.77 -0.70 -22.83
N GLY A 54 -0.28 -1.46 -23.06
CA GLY A 54 -0.25 -2.69 -23.85
C GLY A 54 -1.65 -3.25 -24.07
N ASP A 55 -1.92 -3.74 -25.29
CA ASP A 55 -3.20 -4.34 -25.70
C ASP A 55 -4.44 -3.55 -25.25
N ASP A 56 -4.49 -2.26 -25.60
CA ASP A 56 -5.51 -1.27 -25.23
C ASP A 56 -5.66 -0.95 -23.73
N ASN A 57 -4.89 -1.62 -22.87
CA ASN A 57 -4.86 -1.41 -21.43
C ASN A 57 -3.76 -0.40 -21.04
N ILE A 58 -3.93 0.18 -19.85
CA ILE A 58 -2.87 0.92 -19.17
C ILE A 58 -2.60 0.32 -17.78
N TYR A 59 -1.34 0.35 -17.38
CA TYR A 59 -0.86 -0.20 -16.12
C TYR A 59 -0.16 0.89 -15.34
N ILE A 60 -0.65 1.19 -14.13
CA ILE A 60 -0.06 2.18 -13.23
C ILE A 60 0.57 1.43 -12.07
N SER A 61 1.89 1.36 -12.06
CA SER A 61 2.64 0.66 -11.02
C SER A 61 3.31 1.68 -10.11
N ILE A 62 3.05 1.57 -8.80
CA ILE A 62 3.53 2.50 -7.78
C ILE A 62 4.52 1.79 -6.85
N ARG A 63 5.63 2.47 -6.58
CA ARG A 63 6.68 1.97 -5.70
C ARG A 63 6.22 1.93 -4.25
N GLY A 64 6.72 0.93 -3.52
CA GLY A 64 6.68 0.93 -2.06
C GLY A 64 7.47 2.09 -1.44
N ALA A 65 7.34 2.24 -0.12
CA ALA A 65 8.07 3.26 0.62
C ALA A 65 9.54 2.87 0.72
N CYS A 66 10.43 3.77 0.30
CA CYS A 66 11.87 3.54 0.45
C CYS A 66 12.71 4.80 0.64
N GLU A 67 12.12 5.99 0.52
CA GLU A 67 12.79 7.25 0.88
C GLU A 67 12.04 7.98 1.99
N PRO A 68 12.71 8.86 2.77
CA PRO A 68 12.08 9.52 3.90
C PRO A 68 10.82 10.34 3.56
N GLY A 69 10.71 10.85 2.33
CA GLY A 69 9.52 11.52 1.83
C GLY A 69 8.28 10.62 1.76
N ASP A 70 8.45 9.33 1.47
CA ASP A 70 7.36 8.35 1.37
C ASP A 70 6.67 8.15 2.72
N PHE A 71 7.43 8.14 3.82
CA PHE A 71 6.86 7.99 5.17
C PHE A 71 6.00 9.17 5.59
N GLY A 72 6.25 10.36 5.03
CA GLY A 72 5.34 11.50 5.20
C GLY A 72 3.95 11.22 4.64
N ILE A 73 3.85 10.44 3.55
CA ILE A 73 2.59 10.00 2.95
C ILE A 73 1.95 8.92 3.84
N CYS A 74 2.71 7.89 4.22
CA CYS A 74 2.20 6.76 5.00
C CYS A 74 1.72 7.16 6.39
N LEU A 75 2.38 8.11 7.04
CA LEU A 75 2.08 8.48 8.43
C LEU A 75 1.04 9.60 8.57
N ASP A 76 0.45 10.03 7.45
CA ASP A 76 -0.65 10.99 7.44
C ASP A 76 -2.03 10.34 7.60
N PHE A 77 -2.25 9.76 8.78
CA PHE A 77 -3.43 8.98 9.17
C PHE A 77 -4.72 9.79 9.35
N GLU A 78 -4.76 11.07 9.01
CA GLU A 78 -6.01 11.82 9.08
C GLU A 78 -7.07 11.23 8.14
N ARG A 79 -8.35 11.41 8.49
CA ARG A 79 -9.48 10.93 7.70
C ARG A 79 -9.98 12.04 6.79
N GLU A 80 -9.98 11.78 5.49
CA GLU A 80 -10.59 12.65 4.49
C GLU A 80 -11.83 11.99 3.86
N ASN A 81 -12.77 12.79 3.37
CA ASN A 81 -13.95 12.28 2.68
C ASN A 81 -13.56 11.67 1.34
N LEU A 82 -14.12 10.50 1.05
CA LEU A 82 -14.09 9.85 -0.27
C LEU A 82 -15.48 9.28 -0.53
N ALA A 83 -16.16 9.79 -1.56
CA ALA A 83 -17.55 9.45 -1.86
C ALA A 83 -18.47 9.49 -0.60
N ASN A 84 -19.07 8.37 -0.23
CA ASN A 84 -19.96 8.21 0.94
C ASN A 84 -19.22 7.75 2.22
N GLY A 85 -17.89 7.73 2.24
CA GLY A 85 -17.08 7.23 3.35
C GLY A 85 -15.83 8.06 3.65
N LYS A 86 -14.86 7.43 4.32
CA LYS A 86 -13.58 8.03 4.72
C LYS A 86 -12.41 7.26 4.14
N ALA A 87 -11.35 8.00 3.84
CA ALA A 87 -10.10 7.51 3.31
C ALA A 87 -8.91 8.04 4.12
N HIS A 88 -7.79 7.31 4.06
CA HIS A 88 -6.51 7.76 4.59
C HIS A 88 -6.01 8.98 3.81
N ARG A 89 -5.86 10.14 4.46
CA ARG A 89 -5.55 11.42 3.81
C ARG A 89 -4.27 11.40 3.00
N GLY A 90 -3.17 10.91 3.58
CA GLY A 90 -1.88 10.83 2.87
C GLY A 90 -1.98 10.07 1.56
N ILE A 91 -2.59 8.90 1.59
CA ILE A 91 -2.78 8.02 0.42
C ILE A 91 -3.77 8.63 -0.58
N LEU A 92 -4.86 9.25 -0.12
CA LEU A 92 -5.81 9.96 -0.99
C LEU A 92 -5.12 11.07 -1.78
N ASN A 93 -4.31 11.91 -1.12
CA ASN A 93 -3.58 12.99 -1.74
C ASN A 93 -2.51 12.49 -2.72
N ALA A 94 -1.82 11.41 -2.38
CA ALA A 94 -0.86 10.76 -3.26
C ALA A 94 -1.54 10.20 -4.52
N ALA A 95 -2.67 9.50 -4.36
CA ALA A 95 -3.43 8.93 -5.47
C ALA A 95 -4.00 10.00 -6.39
N ARG A 96 -4.58 11.09 -5.85
CA ARG A 96 -5.05 12.23 -6.66
C ARG A 96 -3.92 12.83 -7.51
N TRP A 97 -2.75 13.02 -6.93
CA TRP A 97 -1.59 13.52 -7.68
C TRP A 97 -1.16 12.57 -8.80
N VAL A 98 -1.11 11.25 -8.56
CA VAL A 98 -0.81 10.27 -9.62
C VAL A 98 -1.86 10.30 -10.73
N ILE A 99 -3.15 10.37 -10.37
CA ILE A 99 -4.25 10.49 -11.34
C ILE A 99 -4.06 11.74 -12.22
N GLU A 100 -3.72 12.89 -11.63
CA GLU A 100 -3.45 14.12 -12.38
C GLU A 100 -2.31 13.93 -13.39
N GLN A 101 -1.24 13.21 -13.01
CA GLN A 101 -0.12 12.94 -13.92
C GLN A 101 -0.50 11.99 -15.07
N CYS A 102 -1.49 11.13 -14.85
CA CYS A 102 -1.94 10.10 -15.79
C CYS A 102 -3.22 10.48 -16.54
N ASP A 103 -3.80 11.66 -16.29
CA ASP A 103 -5.19 11.99 -16.64
C ASP A 103 -5.48 11.82 -18.14
N LYS A 104 -4.55 12.26 -19.00
CA LYS A 104 -4.63 12.05 -20.45
C LYS A 104 -4.80 10.57 -20.80
N TYR A 105 -3.96 9.70 -20.25
CA TYR A 105 -3.94 8.27 -20.57
C TYR A 105 -5.17 7.57 -20.00
N ILE A 106 -5.62 7.96 -18.81
CA ILE A 106 -6.85 7.48 -18.18
C ILE A 106 -8.07 7.81 -19.06
N ASN A 107 -8.17 9.04 -19.55
CA ASN A 107 -9.30 9.48 -20.37
C ASN A 107 -9.30 8.88 -21.79
N GLU A 108 -8.13 8.53 -22.33
CA GLU A 108 -7.97 7.90 -23.64
C GLU A 108 -8.07 6.36 -23.60
N CYS A 109 -7.96 5.74 -22.42
CA CYS A 109 -7.95 4.28 -22.27
C CYS A 109 -9.30 3.66 -22.65
N ARG A 110 -9.27 2.69 -23.59
CA ARG A 110 -10.45 1.91 -24.01
C ARG A 110 -10.51 0.52 -23.37
N GLY A 111 -9.36 -0.06 -23.05
CA GLY A 111 -9.24 -1.32 -22.30
C GLY A 111 -9.32 -1.09 -20.79
N LYS A 112 -8.61 -1.93 -20.02
CA LYS A 112 -8.54 -1.90 -18.56
C LYS A 112 -7.50 -0.89 -18.06
N ILE A 113 -7.82 -0.22 -16.95
CA ILE A 113 -6.90 0.60 -16.16
C ILE A 113 -6.52 -0.23 -14.93
N ILE A 114 -5.29 -0.72 -14.90
CA ILE A 114 -4.85 -1.69 -13.88
C ILE A 114 -3.80 -1.01 -13.00
N CYS A 115 -4.09 -0.89 -11.71
CA CYS A 115 -3.20 -0.26 -10.73
C CYS A 115 -2.54 -1.34 -9.86
N THR A 116 -1.25 -1.21 -9.57
CA THR A 116 -0.57 -2.18 -8.71
C THR A 116 0.62 -1.60 -7.95
N GLY A 117 0.94 -2.21 -6.82
CA GLY A 117 2.11 -1.86 -6.04
C GLY A 117 2.23 -2.69 -4.77
N HIS A 118 3.39 -2.59 -4.15
CA HIS A 118 3.68 -3.16 -2.84
C HIS A 118 3.66 -2.08 -1.74
N SER A 119 3.20 -2.41 -0.53
CA SER A 119 3.27 -1.51 0.63
C SER A 119 2.54 -0.18 0.39
N LEU A 120 3.24 0.96 0.51
CA LEU A 120 2.75 2.29 0.05
C LEU A 120 2.18 2.22 -1.37
N GLY A 121 2.85 1.53 -2.29
CA GLY A 121 2.39 1.40 -3.67
C GLY A 121 1.08 0.64 -3.78
N GLY A 122 0.86 -0.39 -2.97
CA GLY A 122 -0.41 -1.12 -2.90
C GLY A 122 -1.53 -0.22 -2.37
N ALA A 123 -1.25 0.53 -1.30
CA ALA A 123 -2.20 1.49 -0.75
C ALA A 123 -2.60 2.58 -1.77
N VAL A 124 -1.62 3.19 -2.44
CA VAL A 124 -1.87 4.21 -3.48
C VAL A 124 -2.62 3.62 -4.67
N SER A 125 -2.26 2.42 -5.12
CA SER A 125 -2.94 1.73 -6.24
C SER A 125 -4.42 1.49 -5.96
N SER A 126 -4.72 0.94 -4.78
CA SER A 126 -6.09 0.72 -4.32
C SER A 126 -6.87 2.03 -4.21
N MET A 127 -6.23 3.11 -3.77
CA MET A 127 -6.86 4.41 -3.68
C MET A 127 -7.12 5.04 -5.04
N ILE A 128 -6.20 4.92 -6.00
CA ILE A 128 -6.43 5.34 -7.40
C ILE A 128 -7.66 4.65 -7.95
N CYS A 129 -7.75 3.32 -7.79
CA CYS A 129 -8.88 2.54 -8.24
C CYS A 129 -10.19 3.01 -7.59
N SER A 130 -10.18 3.21 -6.27
CA SER A 130 -11.32 3.73 -5.51
C SER A 130 -11.79 5.10 -6.02
N ILE A 131 -10.88 6.07 -6.23
CA ILE A 131 -11.22 7.41 -6.76
C ILE A 131 -11.86 7.30 -8.15
N LEU A 132 -11.23 6.56 -9.06
CA LEU A 132 -11.72 6.45 -10.44
C LEU A 132 -13.07 5.72 -10.52
N ARG A 133 -13.31 4.73 -9.65
CA ARG A 133 -14.58 3.99 -9.58
C ARG A 133 -15.69 4.78 -8.92
N LEU A 134 -15.41 5.39 -7.77
CA LEU A 134 -16.43 5.98 -6.89
C LEU A 134 -16.71 7.45 -7.21
N GLU A 135 -15.69 8.23 -7.58
CA GLU A 135 -15.85 9.66 -7.88
C GLU A 135 -16.00 9.92 -9.39
N ARG A 136 -15.26 9.19 -10.25
CA ARG A 136 -15.34 9.36 -11.71
C ARG A 136 -16.26 8.36 -12.42
N GLY A 137 -16.75 7.32 -11.72
CA GLY A 137 -17.68 6.34 -12.28
C GLY A 137 -17.09 5.41 -13.35
N LEU A 138 -15.77 5.34 -13.50
CA LEU A 138 -15.12 4.51 -14.53
C LEU A 138 -15.26 3.02 -14.22
N LYS A 139 -15.79 2.23 -15.16
CA LYS A 139 -16.14 0.82 -14.94
C LYS A 139 -15.05 -0.20 -15.27
N ASN A 140 -13.94 0.25 -15.82
CA ASN A 140 -12.83 -0.56 -16.33
C ASN A 140 -11.55 -0.40 -15.50
N VAL A 141 -11.66 -0.10 -14.21
CA VAL A 141 -10.53 0.18 -13.31
C VAL A 141 -10.39 -0.90 -12.25
N TYR A 142 -9.17 -1.38 -12.08
CA TYR A 142 -8.81 -2.52 -11.22
C TYR A 142 -7.57 -2.22 -10.40
N ALA A 143 -7.44 -2.86 -9.23
CA ALA A 143 -6.20 -2.84 -8.47
C ALA A 143 -5.82 -4.21 -7.91
N VAL A 144 -4.53 -4.51 -7.97
CA VAL A 144 -3.89 -5.65 -7.31
C VAL A 144 -2.82 -5.10 -6.37
N SER A 145 -3.02 -5.28 -5.07
CA SER A 145 -2.21 -4.64 -4.03
C SER A 145 -1.53 -5.66 -3.14
N MET A 146 -0.21 -5.59 -3.04
CA MET A 146 0.59 -6.46 -2.18
C MET A 146 0.94 -5.70 -0.90
N ALA A 147 0.68 -6.29 0.25
CA ALA A 147 0.95 -5.67 1.55
C ALA A 147 0.44 -4.22 1.74
N PRO A 148 -0.73 -3.81 1.20
CA PRO A 148 -1.23 -2.47 1.53
C PRO A 148 -1.49 -2.39 3.03
N PHE A 149 -1.57 -1.17 3.56
CA PHE A 149 -2.10 -0.94 4.91
C PHE A 149 -3.55 -0.45 4.84
N PRO A 150 -4.29 -0.45 5.97
CA PRO A 150 -5.68 -0.04 5.99
C PRO A 150 -5.90 1.42 5.56
N ILE A 151 -6.76 1.65 4.56
CA ILE A 151 -6.92 2.96 3.91
C ILE A 151 -8.35 3.44 3.69
N LEU A 152 -9.36 2.57 3.86
CA LEU A 152 -10.76 2.87 3.53
C LEU A 152 -11.70 2.55 4.69
N SER A 153 -12.75 3.34 4.88
CA SER A 153 -13.82 3.00 5.82
C SER A 153 -14.57 1.74 5.37
N SER A 154 -15.20 1.05 6.33
CA SER A 154 -15.82 -0.27 6.11
C SER A 154 -16.84 -0.30 4.96
N ASN A 155 -17.63 0.77 4.78
CA ASN A 155 -18.59 0.89 3.67
C ASN A 155 -17.87 0.92 2.31
N LEU A 156 -16.77 1.67 2.19
CA LEU A 156 -15.99 1.74 0.95
C LEU A 156 -15.27 0.42 0.67
N VAL A 157 -14.83 -0.32 1.70
CA VAL A 157 -14.28 -1.67 1.52
C VAL A 157 -15.32 -2.61 0.90
N GLN A 158 -16.57 -2.61 1.38
CA GLN A 158 -17.60 -3.45 0.77
C GLN A 158 -17.86 -3.11 -0.70
N GLU A 159 -17.82 -1.82 -1.05
CA GLU A 159 -18.01 -1.37 -2.43
C GLU A 159 -16.83 -1.73 -3.35
N THR A 160 -15.62 -1.83 -2.81
CA THR A 160 -14.38 -2.02 -3.59
C THR A 160 -13.97 -3.48 -3.79
N LYS A 161 -14.54 -4.43 -3.03
CA LYS A 161 -14.25 -5.88 -3.11
C LYS A 161 -14.28 -6.49 -4.50
N LYS A 162 -15.08 -5.93 -5.41
CA LYS A 162 -15.28 -6.45 -6.77
C LYS A 162 -14.12 -6.17 -7.73
N TYR A 163 -13.32 -5.13 -7.46
CA TYR A 163 -12.34 -4.59 -8.40
C TYR A 163 -10.99 -4.27 -7.74
N ILE A 164 -10.86 -4.49 -6.43
CA ILE A 164 -9.59 -4.44 -5.72
C ILE A 164 -9.33 -5.81 -5.10
N MET A 165 -8.16 -6.37 -5.38
CA MET A 165 -7.64 -7.58 -4.77
C MET A 165 -6.39 -7.22 -3.98
N SER A 166 -6.34 -7.62 -2.71
CA SER A 166 -5.23 -7.34 -1.80
C SER A 166 -4.65 -8.64 -1.26
N PHE A 167 -3.35 -8.63 -0.96
CA PHE A 167 -2.64 -9.78 -0.41
C PHE A 167 -1.87 -9.42 0.85
N VAL A 168 -1.85 -10.35 1.80
CA VAL A 168 -1.04 -10.31 3.03
C VAL A 168 -0.24 -11.60 3.12
N TYR A 169 1.06 -11.52 3.36
CA TYR A 169 1.92 -12.67 3.50
C TYR A 169 2.29 -12.94 4.96
N ASN A 170 2.08 -14.18 5.43
CA ASN A 170 2.45 -14.66 6.75
C ASN A 170 2.14 -13.65 7.87
N ASN A 171 3.15 -13.17 8.59
CA ASN A 171 2.99 -12.26 9.71
C ASN A 171 3.36 -10.82 9.33
N ASP A 172 3.30 -10.46 8.04
CA ASP A 172 3.58 -9.10 7.58
C ASP A 172 2.82 -8.08 8.44
N VAL A 173 3.60 -7.20 9.08
CA VAL A 173 3.09 -6.23 10.03
C VAL A 173 2.32 -5.10 9.34
N VAL A 174 2.68 -4.72 8.11
CA VAL A 174 2.18 -3.51 7.46
C VAL A 174 0.67 -3.51 7.24
N PRO A 175 0.04 -4.62 6.79
CA PRO A 175 -1.42 -4.76 6.73
C PRO A 175 -2.17 -4.55 8.05
N HIS A 176 -1.46 -4.60 9.19
CA HIS A 176 -2.03 -4.39 10.50
C HIS A 176 -1.82 -2.97 11.03
N LEU A 177 -1.14 -2.08 10.30
CA LEU A 177 -0.80 -0.71 10.74
C LEU A 177 -1.91 0.29 10.41
N ASN A 178 -2.95 0.32 11.24
CA ASN A 178 -3.96 1.38 11.25
C ASN A 178 -3.73 2.34 12.44
N SER A 179 -4.51 3.42 12.52
CA SER A 179 -4.34 4.38 13.61
C SER A 179 -4.57 3.77 14.99
N ARG A 180 -5.39 2.73 15.13
CA ARG A 180 -5.62 2.05 16.40
C ARG A 180 -4.38 1.28 16.84
N THR A 181 -3.84 0.41 15.99
CA THR A 181 -2.65 -0.40 16.31
C THR A 181 -1.42 0.48 16.52
N ILE A 182 -1.26 1.53 15.71
CA ILE A 182 -0.20 2.53 15.89
C ILE A 182 -0.42 3.32 17.18
N GLY A 183 -1.65 3.75 17.48
CA GLY A 183 -1.98 4.44 18.72
C GLY A 183 -1.67 3.59 19.97
N MET A 184 -1.88 2.28 19.89
CA MET A 184 -1.48 1.32 20.93
C MET A 184 0.05 1.27 21.10
N LEU A 185 0.82 1.21 20.01
CA LEU A 185 2.29 1.26 20.08
C LEU A 185 2.77 2.58 20.69
N VAL A 186 2.24 3.70 20.23
CA VAL A 186 2.59 5.03 20.75
C VAL A 186 2.31 5.11 22.24
N SER A 187 1.14 4.62 22.68
CA SER A 187 0.75 4.61 24.10
C SER A 187 1.63 3.69 24.95
N MET A 188 2.12 2.58 24.38
CA MET A 188 2.99 1.64 25.08
C MET A 188 4.40 2.23 25.32
N PHE A 189 4.97 2.91 24.33
CA PHE A 189 6.35 3.43 24.39
C PHE A 189 6.45 4.90 24.80
N CYS A 190 5.34 5.64 24.76
CA CYS A 190 5.26 7.04 25.11
C CYS A 190 3.90 7.36 25.78
N PRO A 191 3.61 6.77 26.96
CA PRO A 191 2.33 6.96 27.63
C PRO A 191 2.10 8.45 27.97
N PRO A 192 0.84 8.92 27.93
CA PRO A 192 0.52 10.31 28.25
C PRO A 192 0.85 10.64 29.71
N GLY A 193 1.52 11.78 29.96
CA GLY A 193 1.87 12.22 31.30
C GLY A 193 2.82 13.43 31.35
N PRO A 194 3.05 14.00 32.54
CA PRO A 194 3.86 15.21 32.73
C PRO A 194 5.34 15.04 32.34
N ASN A 195 5.85 13.80 32.28
CA ASN A 195 7.21 13.46 31.86
C ASN A 195 7.20 12.62 30.56
N GLN A 196 6.37 12.99 29.58
CA GLN A 196 6.30 12.29 28.31
C GLN A 196 7.67 12.29 27.63
N ASN A 197 8.28 11.11 27.48
CA ASN A 197 9.58 10.93 26.84
C ASN A 197 9.44 10.07 25.58
N ALA A 198 9.58 10.70 24.42
CA ALA A 198 9.46 10.03 23.14
C ALA A 198 10.74 9.31 22.69
N ALA A 199 11.81 9.23 23.50
CA ALA A 199 13.09 8.66 23.06
C ALA A 199 12.99 7.18 22.64
N MET A 200 12.31 6.35 23.43
CA MET A 200 12.09 4.93 23.08
C MET A 200 11.25 4.79 21.81
N LEU A 201 10.13 5.52 21.74
CA LEU A 201 9.26 5.58 20.56
C LEU A 201 10.03 6.03 19.31
N THR A 202 10.87 7.06 19.44
CA THR A 202 11.71 7.59 18.37
C THR A 202 12.70 6.55 17.88
N GLY A 203 13.37 5.84 18.79
CA GLY A 203 14.29 4.75 18.45
C GLY A 203 13.60 3.62 17.70
N MET A 204 12.41 3.22 18.13
CA MET A 204 11.62 2.17 17.47
C MET A 204 11.12 2.58 16.09
N ILE A 205 10.56 3.78 15.95
CA ILE A 205 10.14 4.30 14.65
C ILE A 205 11.35 4.35 13.71
N ASN A 206 12.49 4.84 14.19
CA ASN A 206 13.71 4.87 13.38
C ASN A 206 14.13 3.47 12.91
N GLN A 207 14.12 2.46 13.79
CA GLN A 207 14.43 1.07 13.42
C GLN A 207 13.45 0.50 12.40
N MET A 208 12.15 0.75 12.57
CA MET A 208 11.11 0.28 11.66
C MET A 208 11.23 0.91 10.27
N LEU A 209 11.33 2.25 10.21
CA LEU A 209 11.47 2.97 8.95
C LEU A 209 12.76 2.56 8.23
N PHE A 210 13.86 2.43 8.98
CA PHE A 210 15.12 1.95 8.42
C PHE A 210 15.02 0.52 7.89
N GLY A 211 14.34 -0.39 8.59
CA GLY A 211 14.14 -1.76 8.13
C GLY A 211 13.30 -1.83 6.84
N ILE A 212 12.24 -1.01 6.72
CA ILE A 212 11.47 -0.89 5.47
C ILE A 212 12.36 -0.40 4.33
N MET A 213 13.18 0.64 4.56
CA MET A 213 14.11 1.16 3.56
C MET A 213 15.14 0.10 3.14
N GLN A 214 15.66 -0.69 4.10
CA GLN A 214 16.60 -1.78 3.80
C GLN A 214 15.97 -2.87 2.93
N GLN A 215 14.74 -3.29 3.25
CA GLN A 215 14.02 -4.32 2.48
C GLN A 215 13.68 -3.88 1.05
N SER A 216 13.48 -2.58 0.83
CA SER A 216 13.18 -2.03 -0.48
C SER A 216 14.34 -2.07 -1.48
N GLY A 217 15.57 -2.31 -1.02
CA GLY A 217 16.78 -2.27 -1.86
C GLY A 217 17.16 -0.86 -2.37
N TYR A 218 16.37 0.17 -2.08
CA TYR A 218 16.56 1.53 -2.56
C TYR A 218 17.12 2.45 -1.46
N MET A 219 18.44 2.37 -1.25
CA MET A 219 19.16 3.25 -0.32
C MET A 219 20.04 4.21 -1.11
N GLN A 220 19.66 5.49 -1.17
CA GLN A 220 20.50 6.53 -1.75
C GLN A 220 21.52 7.06 -0.73
N ALA A 221 22.62 7.63 -1.23
CA ALA A 221 23.54 8.37 -0.39
C ALA A 221 22.80 9.54 0.29
N GLY A 222 22.86 9.62 1.62
CA GLY A 222 22.20 10.67 2.39
C GLY A 222 20.80 10.33 2.91
N SER A 223 20.18 9.21 2.50
CA SER A 223 18.83 8.83 2.98
C SER A 223 18.76 8.71 4.51
N ASN A 224 19.83 8.26 5.17
CA ASN A 224 19.91 8.22 6.64
C ASN A 224 19.89 9.63 7.28
N GLN A 225 20.57 10.59 6.66
CA GLN A 225 20.60 11.98 7.15
C GLN A 225 19.24 12.64 6.97
N GLU A 226 18.60 12.43 5.81
CA GLU A 226 17.26 12.94 5.56
C GLU A 226 16.22 12.30 6.51
N LEU A 227 16.31 10.99 6.75
CA LEU A 227 15.44 10.32 7.73
C LEU A 227 15.62 10.94 9.12
N ALA A 228 16.86 11.11 9.59
CA ALA A 228 17.15 11.72 10.87
C ALA A 228 16.58 13.15 11.00
N GLN A 229 16.59 13.92 9.91
CA GLN A 229 16.00 15.27 9.87
C GLN A 229 14.48 15.25 9.94
N LYS A 230 13.81 14.31 9.26
CA LYS A 230 12.33 14.22 9.23
C LYS A 230 11.76 13.51 10.46
N LEU A 231 12.51 12.59 11.08
CA LEU A 231 12.06 11.73 12.16
C LEU A 231 11.34 12.48 13.29
N PRO A 232 11.83 13.63 13.83
CA PRO A 232 11.11 14.36 14.87
C PRO A 232 9.69 14.75 14.48
N SER A 233 9.47 15.19 13.23
CA SER A 233 8.15 15.59 12.74
C SER A 233 7.22 14.39 12.52
N LEU A 234 7.76 13.24 12.10
CA LEU A 234 7.02 12.00 11.98
C LEU A 234 6.57 11.48 13.35
N VAL A 235 7.47 11.48 14.34
CA VAL A 235 7.17 11.11 15.72
C VAL A 235 6.11 12.04 16.31
N GLN A 236 6.25 13.36 16.10
CA GLN A 236 5.27 14.33 16.57
C GLN A 236 3.89 14.09 15.96
N ARG A 237 3.80 13.75 14.68
CA ARG A 237 2.54 13.41 14.01
C ARG A 237 1.89 12.18 14.63
N LEU A 238 2.67 11.14 14.93
CA LEU A 238 2.16 9.93 15.57
C LEU A 238 1.66 10.18 17.00
N LEU A 239 2.37 11.02 17.76
CA LEU A 239 1.93 11.46 19.09
C LEU A 239 0.62 12.26 19.03
N GLN A 240 0.49 13.16 18.05
CA GLN A 240 -0.75 13.92 17.85
C GLN A 240 -1.90 13.01 17.44
N MET A 241 -1.65 12.06 16.55
CA MET A 241 -2.64 11.07 16.12
C MET A 241 -3.10 10.21 17.30
N SER A 242 -2.18 9.69 18.13
CA SER A 242 -2.54 8.83 19.26
C SER A 242 -3.36 9.53 20.34
N GLN A 243 -3.32 10.86 20.38
CA GLN A 243 -4.10 11.68 21.31
C GLN A 243 -5.48 12.06 20.77
N ARG A 244 -5.75 11.82 19.48
CA ARG A 244 -7.01 12.15 18.83
C ARG A 244 -7.84 10.88 18.62
N PRO A 245 -9.00 10.75 19.27
CA PRO A 245 -9.92 9.67 18.93
C PRO A 245 -10.43 9.90 17.50
N GLU A 246 -10.22 8.91 16.62
CA GLU A 246 -10.79 8.87 15.28
C GLU A 246 -12.02 7.96 15.31
N GLU A 247 -13.19 8.51 15.00
CA GLU A 247 -14.45 7.76 15.05
C GLU A 247 -14.56 6.72 13.92
N THR A 248 -13.84 6.94 12.82
CA THR A 248 -13.84 6.04 11.65
C THR A 248 -12.54 5.26 11.56
N GLU A 249 -12.65 3.96 11.82
CA GLU A 249 -11.58 3.00 11.54
C GLU A 249 -11.42 2.80 10.03
N LEU A 250 -10.17 2.61 9.60
CA LEU A 250 -9.84 2.27 8.22
C LEU A 250 -9.42 0.81 8.15
N PHE A 251 -9.75 0.16 7.04
CA PHE A 251 -9.63 -1.27 6.79
C PHE A 251 -8.87 -1.52 5.49
N MET A 252 -8.45 -2.77 5.29
CA MET A 252 -7.76 -3.19 4.08
C MET A 252 -8.65 -3.01 2.85
N PRO A 253 -8.12 -2.48 1.73
CA PRO A 253 -8.91 -2.23 0.55
C PRO A 253 -9.24 -3.53 -0.20
N GLY A 254 -10.47 -3.64 -0.71
CA GLY A 254 -10.87 -4.74 -1.58
C GLY A 254 -11.09 -6.10 -0.90
N SER A 255 -11.01 -7.15 -1.71
CA SER A 255 -10.99 -8.54 -1.25
C SER A 255 -9.56 -8.90 -0.86
N CYS A 256 -9.33 -9.15 0.44
CA CYS A 256 -8.00 -9.34 0.99
C CYS A 256 -7.74 -10.82 1.30
N TYR A 257 -6.69 -11.38 0.71
CA TYR A 257 -6.28 -12.77 0.86
C TYR A 257 -5.02 -12.87 1.70
N HIS A 258 -5.04 -13.76 2.68
CA HIS A 258 -3.91 -14.08 3.55
C HIS A 258 -3.22 -15.34 3.04
N ILE A 259 -1.98 -15.16 2.60
CA ILE A 259 -1.05 -16.18 2.18
C ILE A 259 -0.31 -16.69 3.41
N GLN A 260 -0.47 -17.96 3.75
CA GLN A 260 0.25 -18.59 4.86
C GLN A 260 1.14 -19.70 4.31
N ALA A 261 2.45 -19.48 4.38
CA ALA A 261 3.44 -20.48 4.01
C ALA A 261 3.91 -21.24 5.25
N THR A 262 3.83 -22.55 5.22
CA THR A 262 4.29 -23.43 6.30
C THR A 262 5.76 -23.83 6.09
N PRO A 263 6.51 -24.22 7.16
CA PRO A 263 7.92 -24.57 7.03
C PRO A 263 8.23 -25.74 6.09
N ASP A 264 7.26 -26.61 5.83
CA ASP A 264 7.31 -27.72 4.88
C ASP A 264 7.02 -27.30 3.42
N GLY A 265 6.81 -26.01 3.16
CA GLY A 265 6.64 -25.44 1.83
C GLY A 265 5.20 -25.45 1.30
N ASN A 266 4.23 -25.87 2.12
CA ASN A 266 2.82 -25.75 1.76
C ASN A 266 2.36 -24.29 1.89
N VAL A 267 1.47 -23.87 1.00
CA VAL A 267 0.96 -22.50 0.97
C VAL A 267 -0.56 -22.56 0.98
N THR A 268 -1.19 -21.86 1.91
CA THR A 268 -2.65 -21.73 1.96
C THR A 268 -3.07 -20.28 1.73
N PHE A 269 -4.24 -20.11 1.14
CA PHE A 269 -4.85 -18.80 0.89
C PHE A 269 -6.19 -18.77 1.63
N THR A 270 -6.34 -17.82 2.55
CA THR A 270 -7.57 -17.61 3.31
C THR A 270 -8.03 -16.17 3.23
N ILE A 271 -9.23 -15.84 3.69
CA ILE A 271 -9.65 -14.44 3.81
C ILE A 271 -8.91 -13.80 4.99
N PHE A 272 -8.27 -12.67 4.72
CA PHE A 272 -7.52 -11.94 5.74
C PHE A 272 -8.44 -11.46 6.87
N ASN A 273 -8.04 -11.77 8.10
CA ASN A 273 -8.75 -11.36 9.30
C ASN A 273 -8.03 -10.20 9.99
N GLU A 274 -8.60 -9.00 9.85
CA GLU A 274 -8.09 -7.77 10.45
C GLU A 274 -8.17 -7.75 12.00
N ALA A 275 -8.89 -8.71 12.62
CA ALA A 275 -8.98 -8.83 14.07
C ALA A 275 -7.79 -9.58 14.71
N THR A 276 -6.73 -9.87 13.95
CA THR A 276 -5.55 -10.59 14.45
C THR A 276 -4.86 -9.79 15.58
N PRO A 277 -4.53 -10.42 16.73
CA PRO A 277 -3.91 -9.72 17.86
C PRO A 277 -2.60 -9.02 17.47
N PHE A 278 -2.55 -7.71 17.68
CA PHE A 278 -1.38 -6.89 17.39
C PHE A 278 -0.56 -6.61 18.66
N ASN A 279 0.72 -6.97 18.65
CA ASN A 279 1.64 -6.77 19.77
C ASN A 279 3.06 -6.45 19.28
N VAL A 280 3.96 -6.09 20.20
CA VAL A 280 5.35 -5.70 19.86
C VAL A 280 6.12 -6.83 19.18
N MET A 281 5.89 -8.09 19.58
CA MET A 281 6.55 -9.23 18.94
C MET A 281 6.10 -9.41 17.49
N ALA A 282 4.82 -9.16 17.20
CA ALA A 282 4.29 -9.17 15.84
C ALA A 282 4.97 -8.07 14.98
N VAL A 283 5.23 -6.89 15.56
CA VAL A 283 5.97 -5.83 14.85
C VAL A 283 7.41 -6.24 14.56
N MET A 284 8.12 -6.79 15.54
CA MET A 284 9.53 -7.16 15.39
C MET A 284 9.73 -8.34 14.42
N GLY A 285 8.86 -9.35 14.48
CA GLY A 285 8.93 -10.52 13.61
C GLY A 285 8.36 -10.28 12.21
N GLY A 286 7.27 -9.52 12.12
CA GLY A 286 6.51 -9.33 10.88
C GLY A 286 7.18 -8.46 9.83
N LEU A 287 8.18 -7.66 10.20
CA LEU A 287 8.89 -6.80 9.24
C LEU A 287 9.70 -7.62 8.23
N MET A 288 10.14 -8.83 8.58
CA MET A 288 10.86 -9.72 7.67
C MET A 288 9.95 -10.28 6.57
N ASP A 289 8.66 -10.45 6.87
CA ASP A 289 7.66 -10.92 5.91
C ASP A 289 7.23 -9.79 4.93
N HIS A 290 7.52 -8.53 5.27
CA HIS A 290 7.24 -7.34 4.44
C HIS A 290 8.21 -7.16 3.27
N ASN A 291 8.40 -8.22 2.49
CA ASN A 291 9.20 -8.23 1.28
C ASN A 291 8.38 -8.72 0.10
N ILE A 292 8.37 -7.96 -0.99
CA ILE A 292 7.59 -8.26 -2.21
C ILE A 292 8.00 -9.59 -2.87
N THR A 293 9.22 -10.09 -2.69
CA THR A 293 9.61 -11.44 -3.16
C THR A 293 8.70 -12.53 -2.60
N ASN A 294 8.35 -12.43 -1.31
CA ASN A 294 7.47 -13.39 -0.65
C ASN A 294 6.09 -13.43 -1.30
N TYR A 295 5.60 -12.28 -1.77
CA TYR A 295 4.32 -12.19 -2.48
C TYR A 295 4.43 -12.76 -3.90
N ILE A 296 5.52 -12.45 -4.61
CA ILE A 296 5.77 -12.94 -5.98
C ILE A 296 5.77 -14.47 -6.01
N ASP A 297 6.58 -15.10 -5.16
CA ASP A 297 6.80 -16.54 -5.19
C ASP A 297 5.51 -17.34 -4.92
N ASN A 298 4.63 -16.81 -4.08
CA ASN A 298 3.43 -17.52 -3.66
C ASN A 298 2.23 -17.24 -4.57
N ILE A 299 2.02 -15.99 -5.01
CA ILE A 299 0.84 -15.66 -5.84
C ILE A 299 0.98 -16.24 -7.26
N MET A 300 2.21 -16.36 -7.78
CA MET A 300 2.44 -16.97 -9.09
C MET A 300 1.94 -18.42 -9.15
N GLY A 301 1.98 -19.16 -8.04
CA GLY A 301 1.53 -20.56 -7.95
C GLY A 301 0.07 -20.76 -7.55
N TRP A 302 -0.72 -19.70 -7.33
CA TRP A 302 -2.10 -19.82 -6.85
C TRP A 302 -3.11 -19.84 -7.99
N ASP A 303 -4.05 -20.79 -7.98
CA ASP A 303 -5.12 -20.87 -8.99
C ASP A 303 -6.25 -19.86 -8.76
N GLY A 304 -6.27 -19.20 -7.59
CA GLY A 304 -7.30 -18.24 -7.19
C GLY A 304 -8.22 -18.79 -6.09
N PRO A 305 -9.16 -17.97 -5.61
CA PRO A 305 -10.13 -18.42 -4.61
C PRO A 305 -10.99 -19.55 -5.18
N GLU A 306 -11.27 -20.57 -4.37
CA GLU A 306 -12.29 -21.58 -4.70
C GLU A 306 -13.67 -20.91 -4.75
N GLU A 307 -14.48 -21.21 -5.78
CA GLU A 307 -15.84 -20.67 -5.99
C GLU A 307 -16.84 -21.12 -4.91
#